data_AF-C3Y212-F1
#
_entry.id   AF-C3Y212-F1
#
_cell.length_a   1.000
_cell.length_b   1.000
_cell.length_c   1.000
_cell.angle_alpha   90.00
_cell.angle_beta   90.00
_cell.angle_gamma   90.00
#
_symmetry.space_group_name_H-M   'P 1'
#
loop_
_entity.id
_entity.type
_entity.pdbx_description
1 polymer ?
#
loop_
_entity_poly.entity_id
_entity_poly.type
_entity_poly.pdbx_seq_one_letter_code
_entity_poly.pdbx_strand_id
1 'polypeptide(L)'
;MSVNYAAGLSDYDHKGKCGLPEKYDPAEVLAEKVSQLVDIVCESQHLVVHTGAGISTSAGIPDFRGPKGVWTLEQKGETPHFDTTFESACPSPTHMALVELERLGIVKYVISQNVDGLHVRSGFPRDKLSELHGNMFVEQCDKCGKQYVRDTVVPTMALKPTGGQCTQVKARGRCRGKLHDTILDWEDSLPEKDLTLADEHSRRADVALVMGSSLQIVPSGNLPLLTKRRGGKLVIINLQASKHDKHADLRIHGYVDEVMSMVMNRLGINIPKYTGPNTVLESPARHRVTLRPLKREHTVNNLHNGEPQDKQDTRSESANTCAIKAEEATEAKTDSSGVEDRVKISVDRDNEATVSVGSSASNSLCDQSLQKIEERITNHETPSTNLPEQEVMLNSSQHTDSAVATKRLKLDSE
;
A
#
# COMPACT_ATOMS: atom_id res chain seq x y z
N MET A 1 24.29 0.70 16.47
CA MET A 1 24.27 -0.77 16.61
C MET A 1 22.81 -1.23 16.69
N SER A 2 21.98 -0.94 15.67
CA SER A 2 20.53 -1.14 15.67
C SER A 2 20.08 -2.46 15.02
N VAL A 3 21.01 -3.25 14.49
CA VAL A 3 20.67 -4.29 13.49
C VAL A 3 20.46 -5.69 14.08
N ASN A 4 20.89 -5.95 15.31
CA ASN A 4 20.77 -7.28 15.90
C ASN A 4 19.48 -7.43 16.71
N TYR A 5 18.32 -7.34 16.05
CA TYR A 5 17.01 -7.63 16.65
C TYR A 5 17.02 -8.96 17.43
N ALA A 6 17.61 -10.00 16.84
CA ALA A 6 17.69 -11.33 17.42
C ALA A 6 18.40 -11.36 18.78
N ALA A 7 19.39 -10.50 19.03
CA ALA A 7 20.06 -10.42 20.33
C ALA A 7 19.20 -9.78 21.44
N GLY A 8 18.09 -9.13 21.07
CA GLY A 8 17.13 -8.57 22.04
C GLY A 8 16.04 -9.54 22.50
N LEU A 9 15.96 -10.73 21.88
CA LEU A 9 14.96 -11.76 22.17
C LEU A 9 15.43 -12.71 23.28
N SER A 10 14.46 -13.40 23.88
CA SER A 10 14.76 -14.52 24.78
C SER A 10 15.36 -15.70 24.02
N ASP A 11 16.17 -16.50 24.71
CA ASP A 11 16.69 -17.76 24.16
C ASP A 11 15.54 -18.71 23.83
N TYR A 12 15.60 -19.34 22.66
CA TYR A 12 14.56 -20.25 22.18
C TYR A 12 15.14 -21.38 21.34
N ASP A 13 14.85 -22.61 21.73
CA ASP A 13 15.42 -23.80 21.09
C ASP A 13 14.77 -24.10 19.73
N HIS A 14 13.49 -23.79 19.56
CA HIS A 14 12.70 -24.23 18.40
C HIS A 14 12.68 -23.19 17.26
N LYS A 15 13.85 -22.84 16.73
CA LYS A 15 14.00 -21.88 15.61
C LYS A 15 13.51 -22.38 14.26
N GLY A 16 13.12 -23.65 14.14
CA GLY A 16 12.62 -24.29 12.92
C GLY A 16 13.74 -24.83 12.03
N LYS A 17 13.39 -25.24 10.81
CA LYS A 17 14.34 -25.76 9.81
C LYS A 17 15.14 -24.60 9.21
N CYS A 18 16.44 -24.60 9.46
CA CYS A 18 17.37 -23.57 9.01
C CYS A 18 18.34 -24.12 7.96
N GLY A 19 18.85 -23.26 7.07
CA GLY A 19 19.87 -23.63 6.09
C GLY A 19 19.44 -24.67 5.07
N LEU A 20 18.15 -24.77 4.75
CA LEU A 20 17.69 -25.66 3.68
C LEU A 20 18.31 -25.26 2.33
N PRO A 21 18.58 -26.21 1.41
CA PRO A 21 19.10 -25.88 0.09
C PRO A 21 18.15 -24.96 -0.68
N GLU A 22 18.73 -23.99 -1.36
CA GLU A 22 18.03 -23.13 -2.30
C GLU A 22 17.82 -23.85 -3.63
N LYS A 23 16.75 -23.46 -4.32
CA LYS A 23 16.40 -23.91 -5.67
C LYS A 23 16.27 -22.70 -6.57
N TYR A 24 16.56 -22.92 -7.84
CA TYR A 24 16.53 -21.90 -8.88
C TYR A 24 15.85 -22.51 -10.11
N ASP A 25 14.70 -21.99 -10.48
CA ASP A 25 14.04 -22.37 -11.72
C ASP A 25 14.89 -21.85 -12.91
N PRO A 26 15.16 -22.67 -13.94
CA PRO A 26 15.85 -22.19 -15.14
C PRO A 26 15.11 -21.04 -15.82
N ALA A 27 15.83 -20.16 -16.53
CA ALA A 27 15.26 -18.92 -17.09
C ALA A 27 13.96 -19.13 -17.90
N GLU A 28 13.90 -20.16 -18.76
CA GLU A 28 12.70 -20.48 -19.55
C GLU A 28 11.51 -20.88 -18.66
N VAL A 29 11.75 -21.73 -17.66
CA VAL A 29 10.74 -22.17 -16.69
C VAL A 29 10.28 -21.01 -15.81
N LEU A 30 11.22 -20.14 -15.40
CA LEU A 30 10.92 -18.94 -14.63
C LEU A 30 10.01 -18.00 -15.43
N ALA A 31 10.34 -17.75 -16.70
CA ALA A 31 9.52 -16.91 -17.59
C ALA A 31 8.11 -17.46 -17.82
N GLU A 32 7.97 -18.79 -17.96
CA GLU A 32 6.66 -19.44 -18.07
C GLU A 32 5.85 -19.28 -16.78
N LYS A 33 6.46 -19.56 -15.62
CA LYS A 33 5.79 -19.41 -14.32
C LYS A 33 5.42 -17.97 -14.00
N VAL A 34 6.25 -17.00 -14.38
CA VAL A 34 5.93 -15.58 -14.28
C VAL A 34 4.72 -15.24 -15.16
N SER A 35 4.63 -15.82 -16.36
CA SER A 35 3.45 -15.63 -17.22
C SER A 35 2.18 -16.18 -16.55
N GLN A 36 2.25 -17.36 -15.94
CA GLN A 36 1.14 -17.93 -15.16
C GLN A 36 0.78 -17.06 -13.94
N LEU A 37 1.77 -16.49 -13.26
CA LEU A 37 1.53 -15.55 -12.15
C LEU A 37 0.83 -14.28 -12.63
N VAL A 38 1.22 -13.72 -13.79
CA VAL A 38 0.54 -12.56 -14.38
C VAL A 38 -0.92 -12.88 -14.70
N ASP A 39 -1.20 -14.05 -15.27
CA ASP A 39 -2.59 -14.49 -15.52
C ASP A 39 -3.38 -14.55 -14.21
N ILE A 40 -2.83 -15.18 -13.17
CA ILE A 40 -3.45 -15.27 -11.83
C ILE A 40 -3.70 -13.88 -11.23
N VAL A 41 -2.75 -12.95 -11.38
CA VAL A 41 -2.87 -11.56 -10.87
C VAL A 41 -3.93 -10.78 -11.66
N CYS A 42 -3.95 -10.89 -12.99
CA CYS A 42 -4.94 -10.20 -13.82
C CYS A 42 -6.38 -10.74 -13.57
N GLU A 43 -6.55 -12.01 -13.20
CA GLU A 43 -7.85 -12.63 -12.89
C GLU A 43 -8.34 -12.35 -11.46
N SER A 44 -7.43 -12.10 -10.52
CA SER A 44 -7.73 -11.91 -9.10
C SER A 44 -8.59 -10.67 -8.84
N GLN A 45 -9.62 -10.85 -8.01
CA GLN A 45 -10.48 -9.78 -7.50
C GLN A 45 -10.01 -9.29 -6.13
N HIS A 46 -9.40 -10.19 -5.34
CA HIS A 46 -8.93 -9.90 -3.99
C HIS A 46 -7.58 -10.55 -3.72
N LEU A 47 -6.53 -9.99 -4.31
CA LEU A 47 -5.14 -10.43 -4.10
C LEU A 47 -4.63 -9.98 -2.73
N VAL A 48 -4.20 -10.95 -1.93
CA VAL A 48 -3.53 -10.72 -0.64
C VAL A 48 -2.10 -11.22 -0.71
N VAL A 49 -1.17 -10.38 -0.26
CA VAL A 49 0.26 -10.68 -0.29
C VAL A 49 0.75 -10.99 1.12
N HIS A 50 1.56 -12.03 1.26
CA HIS A 50 2.21 -12.41 2.50
C HIS A 50 3.72 -12.30 2.35
N THR A 51 4.37 -11.43 3.14
CA THR A 51 5.81 -11.19 3.03
C THR A 51 6.58 -11.70 4.23
N GLY A 52 7.79 -12.20 3.96
CA GLY A 52 8.78 -12.55 4.97
C GLY A 52 10.15 -11.93 4.67
N ALA A 53 11.15 -12.26 5.47
CA ALA A 53 12.45 -11.58 5.45
C ALA A 53 13.17 -11.68 4.10
N GLY A 54 12.84 -12.66 3.27
CA GLY A 54 13.41 -12.84 1.93
C GLY A 54 13.16 -11.68 0.96
N ILE A 55 12.18 -10.79 1.22
CA ILE A 55 11.99 -9.59 0.39
C ILE A 55 12.93 -8.44 0.73
N SER A 56 13.65 -8.53 1.85
CA SER A 56 14.55 -7.50 2.38
C SER A 56 16.03 -7.89 2.25
N THR A 57 16.34 -9.09 1.74
CA THR A 57 17.72 -9.57 1.58
C THR A 57 18.51 -8.75 0.57
N SER A 58 17.89 -8.32 -0.55
CA SER A 58 18.50 -7.41 -1.52
C SER A 58 18.66 -5.98 -1.00
N ALA A 59 18.01 -5.62 0.11
CA ALA A 59 18.20 -4.36 0.82
C ALA A 59 19.34 -4.42 1.85
N GLY A 60 20.08 -5.53 1.93
CA GLY A 60 21.20 -5.72 2.86
C GLY A 60 20.79 -6.18 4.26
N ILE A 61 19.52 -6.58 4.45
CA ILE A 61 19.00 -7.12 5.71
C ILE A 61 18.96 -8.66 5.59
N PRO A 62 19.72 -9.42 6.40
CA PRO A 62 19.73 -10.88 6.33
C PRO A 62 18.34 -11.44 6.68
N ASP A 63 18.01 -12.59 6.08
CA ASP A 63 16.85 -13.36 6.50
C ASP A 63 17.12 -14.14 7.80
N PHE A 64 16.14 -14.94 8.22
CA PHE A 64 16.28 -15.74 9.43
C PHE A 64 16.81 -17.16 9.20
N ARG A 65 16.45 -17.81 8.08
CA ARG A 65 16.60 -19.28 7.88
C ARG A 65 17.26 -19.68 6.56
N GLY A 66 17.63 -18.70 5.74
CA GLY A 66 18.42 -18.87 4.54
C GLY A 66 19.80 -19.46 4.85
N PRO A 67 20.61 -19.77 3.83
CA PRO A 67 21.96 -20.32 4.03
C PRO A 67 22.85 -19.47 4.95
N LYS A 68 22.64 -18.14 4.93
CA LYS A 68 23.31 -17.14 5.78
C LYS A 68 22.34 -16.41 6.72
N GLY A 69 21.17 -17.02 6.99
CA GLY A 69 20.17 -16.42 7.86
C GLY A 69 20.62 -16.36 9.31
N VAL A 70 20.03 -15.44 10.10
CA VAL A 70 20.37 -15.21 11.51
C VAL A 70 20.40 -16.50 12.33
N TRP A 71 19.33 -17.30 12.28
CA TRP A 71 19.23 -18.56 13.04
C TRP A 71 20.11 -19.66 12.45
N THR A 72 20.35 -19.65 11.13
CA THR A 72 21.25 -20.62 10.49
C THR A 72 22.70 -20.42 10.93
N LEU A 73 23.14 -19.17 11.06
CA LEU A 73 24.50 -18.84 11.47
C LEU A 73 24.69 -19.04 12.97
N GLU A 74 23.70 -18.66 13.77
CA GLU A 74 23.73 -18.92 15.21
C GLU A 74 23.83 -20.42 15.54
N GLN A 75 23.12 -21.30 14.80
CA GLN A 75 23.26 -22.76 14.94
C GLN A 75 24.68 -23.27 14.63
N LYS A 76 25.48 -22.49 13.90
CA LYS A 76 26.89 -22.77 13.60
C LYS A 76 27.86 -22.05 14.56
N GLY A 77 27.36 -21.26 15.51
CA GLY A 77 28.17 -20.40 16.36
C GLY A 77 28.74 -19.18 15.64
N GLU A 78 28.14 -18.78 14.51
CA GLU A 78 28.53 -17.65 13.69
C GLU A 78 27.55 -16.47 13.87
N THR A 79 28.03 -15.26 13.59
CA THR A 79 27.20 -14.04 13.63
C THR A 79 26.78 -13.61 12.23
N PRO A 80 25.51 -13.22 12.00
CA PRO A 80 25.07 -12.68 10.72
C PRO A 80 25.77 -11.37 10.37
N HIS A 81 26.09 -11.22 9.08
CA HIS A 81 26.58 -9.97 8.51
C HIS A 81 25.39 -9.12 8.05
N PHE A 82 25.45 -7.83 8.36
CA PHE A 82 24.47 -6.84 7.90
C PHE A 82 25.20 -5.83 7.02
N ASP A 83 24.72 -5.66 5.79
CA ASP A 83 25.31 -4.69 4.84
C ASP A 83 24.80 -3.26 5.08
N THR A 84 23.76 -3.11 5.91
CA THR A 84 23.11 -1.84 6.23
C THR A 84 22.60 -1.80 7.67
N THR A 85 22.13 -0.63 8.12
CA THR A 85 21.30 -0.50 9.33
C THR A 85 19.82 -0.40 8.95
N PHE A 86 18.90 -0.66 9.88
CA PHE A 86 17.46 -0.48 9.59
C PHE A 86 17.13 0.95 9.13
N GLU A 87 17.80 1.96 9.70
CA GLU A 87 17.60 3.37 9.33
C GLU A 87 18.10 3.70 7.92
N SER A 88 19.17 3.05 7.47
CA SER A 88 19.78 3.28 6.16
C SER A 88 19.27 2.35 5.07
N ALA A 89 18.57 1.27 5.45
CA ALA A 89 17.97 0.33 4.52
C ALA A 89 16.94 1.04 3.63
N CYS A 90 17.07 0.82 2.33
CA CYS A 90 16.12 1.27 1.32
C CYS A 90 15.16 0.13 0.97
N PRO A 91 13.86 0.41 0.75
CA PRO A 91 12.93 -0.60 0.25
C PRO A 91 13.43 -1.25 -1.04
N SER A 92 13.34 -2.58 -1.13
CA SER A 92 13.71 -3.32 -2.35
C SER A 92 12.76 -3.02 -3.52
N PRO A 93 13.13 -3.34 -4.76
CA PRO A 93 12.21 -3.30 -5.91
C PRO A 93 10.87 -3.99 -5.64
N THR A 94 10.87 -5.13 -4.92
CA THR A 94 9.64 -5.82 -4.50
C THR A 94 8.75 -4.94 -3.61
N HIS A 95 9.32 -4.23 -2.62
CA HIS A 95 8.54 -3.31 -1.78
C HIS A 95 7.91 -2.20 -2.62
N MET A 96 8.69 -1.60 -3.52
CA MET A 96 8.20 -0.52 -4.38
C MET A 96 7.16 -0.99 -5.39
N ALA A 97 7.29 -2.23 -5.90
CA ALA A 97 6.27 -2.84 -6.75
C ALA A 97 4.94 -3.01 -6.01
N LEU A 98 4.97 -3.42 -4.74
CA LEU A 98 3.77 -3.55 -3.92
C LEU A 98 3.07 -2.21 -3.65
N VAL A 99 3.83 -1.12 -3.46
CA VAL A 99 3.25 0.23 -3.35
C VAL A 99 2.44 0.58 -4.58
N GLU A 100 3.00 0.34 -5.77
CA GLU A 100 2.32 0.68 -7.03
C GLU A 100 1.13 -0.24 -7.33
N LEU A 101 1.27 -1.54 -7.06
CA LEU A 101 0.17 -2.49 -7.21
C LEU A 101 -1.00 -2.18 -6.26
N GLU A 102 -0.72 -1.71 -5.05
CA GLU A 102 -1.75 -1.23 -4.12
C GLU A 102 -2.38 0.06 -4.62
N ARG A 103 -1.58 1.03 -5.11
CA ARG A 103 -2.07 2.31 -5.65
C ARG A 103 -3.03 2.12 -6.83
N LEU A 104 -2.77 1.10 -7.65
CA LEU A 104 -3.63 0.70 -8.78
C LEU A 104 -4.81 -0.19 -8.34
N GLY A 105 -4.90 -0.53 -7.06
CA GLY A 105 -5.95 -1.36 -6.49
C GLY A 105 -5.86 -2.83 -6.88
N ILE A 106 -4.70 -3.32 -7.33
CA ILE A 106 -4.47 -4.74 -7.66
C ILE A 106 -4.26 -5.53 -6.38
N VAL A 107 -3.29 -5.12 -5.55
CA VAL A 107 -3.08 -5.68 -4.21
C VAL A 107 -4.09 -5.07 -3.25
N LYS A 108 -4.86 -5.91 -2.54
CA LYS A 108 -5.88 -5.45 -1.59
C LYS A 108 -5.38 -5.34 -0.16
N TYR A 109 -4.36 -6.13 0.18
CA TYR A 109 -3.83 -6.18 1.52
C TYR A 109 -2.44 -6.85 1.55
N VAL A 110 -1.57 -6.38 2.42
CA VAL A 110 -0.26 -7.00 2.71
C VAL A 110 -0.23 -7.46 4.16
N ILE A 111 0.21 -8.69 4.37
CA ILE A 111 0.40 -9.31 5.68
C ILE A 111 1.89 -9.61 5.83
N SER A 112 2.59 -8.89 6.69
CA SER A 112 4.03 -9.00 6.84
C SER A 112 4.42 -9.66 8.16
N GLN A 113 5.47 -10.49 8.09
CA GLN A 113 6.21 -11.01 9.25
C GLN A 113 7.48 -10.18 9.53
N ASN A 114 7.78 -9.18 8.68
CA ASN A 114 9.01 -8.42 8.80
C ASN A 114 8.85 -7.31 9.84
N VAL A 115 9.90 -7.13 10.64
CA VAL A 115 10.00 -6.04 11.62
C VAL A 115 10.82 -4.85 11.11
N ASP A 116 11.43 -4.97 9.92
CA ASP A 116 12.36 -3.98 9.35
C ASP A 116 11.74 -2.60 9.05
N GLY A 117 10.40 -2.50 9.05
CA GLY A 117 9.66 -1.27 8.78
C GLY A 117 9.70 -0.79 7.32
N LEU A 118 10.24 -1.56 6.39
CA LEU A 118 10.43 -1.14 4.99
C LEU A 118 9.12 -0.97 4.23
N HIS A 119 8.06 -1.73 4.56
CA HIS A 119 6.72 -1.48 4.00
C HIS A 119 6.18 -0.11 4.40
N VAL A 120 6.24 0.25 5.68
CA VAL A 120 5.76 1.57 6.13
C VAL A 120 6.63 2.67 5.52
N ARG A 121 7.96 2.50 5.53
CA ARG A 121 8.91 3.49 5.02
C ARG A 121 8.85 3.67 3.50
N SER A 122 8.44 2.65 2.74
CA SER A 122 8.27 2.74 1.28
C SER A 122 7.07 3.60 0.85
N GLY A 123 6.20 3.98 1.79
CA GLY A 123 4.93 4.64 1.50
C GLY A 123 3.76 3.68 1.31
N PHE A 124 3.91 2.39 1.66
CA PHE A 124 2.78 1.46 1.64
C PHE A 124 1.75 1.87 2.71
N PRO A 125 0.44 1.95 2.38
CA PRO A 125 -0.55 2.50 3.31
C PRO A 125 -0.82 1.56 4.49
N ARG A 126 -0.77 2.11 5.71
CA ARG A 126 -0.88 1.33 6.96
C ARG A 126 -2.25 0.71 7.17
N ASP A 127 -3.33 1.28 6.66
CA ASP A 127 -4.68 0.68 6.71
C ASP A 127 -4.83 -0.56 5.81
N LYS A 128 -3.86 -0.83 4.93
CA LYS A 128 -3.78 -2.03 4.07
C LYS A 128 -2.66 -3.00 4.47
N LEU A 129 -2.05 -2.78 5.62
CA LEU A 129 -0.91 -3.54 6.12
C LEU A 129 -1.22 -4.14 7.50
N SER A 130 -0.86 -5.41 7.69
CA SER A 130 -0.77 -6.04 9.01
C SER A 130 0.68 -6.38 9.32
N GLU A 131 1.21 -5.81 10.41
CA GLU A 131 2.60 -6.01 10.87
C GLU A 131 2.61 -7.02 12.02
N LEU A 132 2.49 -8.31 11.68
CA LEU A 132 2.17 -9.35 12.66
C LEU A 132 3.22 -9.55 13.74
N HIS A 133 4.48 -9.20 13.48
CA HIS A 133 5.60 -9.38 14.42
C HIS A 133 6.13 -8.05 14.97
N GLY A 134 5.42 -6.95 14.72
CA GLY A 134 5.82 -5.60 15.10
C GLY A 134 6.62 -4.88 14.03
N ASN A 135 7.10 -3.69 14.40
CA ASN A 135 7.93 -2.86 13.55
C ASN A 135 8.97 -2.10 14.40
N MET A 136 10.23 -2.17 13.98
CA MET A 136 11.39 -1.57 14.64
C MET A 136 11.29 -0.05 14.81
N PHE A 137 10.41 0.61 14.07
CA PHE A 137 10.20 2.06 14.11
C PHE A 137 8.91 2.45 14.83
N VAL A 138 8.15 1.49 15.38
CA VAL A 138 6.85 1.73 15.97
C VAL A 138 6.86 1.43 17.46
N GLU A 139 6.43 2.42 18.24
CA GLU A 139 6.08 2.25 19.65
C GLU A 139 4.59 2.55 19.89
N GLN A 140 4.00 1.89 20.88
CA GLN A 140 2.58 1.94 21.20
C GLN A 140 2.34 2.34 22.65
N CYS A 141 1.33 3.17 22.88
CA CYS A 141 0.88 3.50 24.23
C CYS A 141 0.06 2.38 24.87
N ASP A 142 0.50 1.95 26.06
CA ASP A 142 -0.18 0.96 26.92
C ASP A 142 -1.61 1.34 27.36
N LYS A 143 -1.91 2.64 27.45
CA LYS A 143 -3.22 3.15 27.94
C LYS A 143 -4.23 3.44 26.85
N CYS A 144 -3.81 3.80 25.65
CA CYS A 144 -4.73 4.24 24.59
C CYS A 144 -4.53 3.57 23.25
N GLY A 145 -3.54 2.69 23.11
CA GLY A 145 -3.25 1.98 21.86
C GLY A 145 -2.70 2.86 20.73
N LYS A 146 -2.53 4.18 20.95
CA LYS A 146 -1.97 5.08 19.94
C LYS A 146 -0.54 4.65 19.62
N GLN A 147 -0.30 4.35 18.35
CA GLN A 147 1.01 4.07 17.80
C GLN A 147 1.68 5.34 17.29
N TYR A 148 3.00 5.36 17.39
CA TYR A 148 3.89 6.41 16.90
C TYR A 148 4.93 5.76 16.00
N VAL A 149 4.96 6.17 14.73
CA VAL A 149 6.02 5.79 13.80
C VAL A 149 7.17 6.81 13.97
N ARG A 150 8.39 6.31 14.15
CA ARG A 150 9.60 7.09 14.39
C ARG A 150 10.52 7.05 13.18
N ASP A 151 11.42 8.02 13.07
CA ASP A 151 12.40 8.07 11.99
C ASP A 151 13.62 7.18 12.28
N THR A 152 13.86 6.88 13.56
CA THR A 152 14.91 5.98 14.06
C THR A 152 14.29 4.76 14.72
N VAL A 153 15.05 3.67 14.85
CA VAL A 153 14.54 2.50 15.57
C VAL A 153 14.18 2.84 17.02
N VAL A 154 13.16 2.18 17.55
CA VAL A 154 12.81 2.26 18.97
C VAL A 154 13.88 1.50 19.79
N PRO A 155 14.21 1.97 21.01
CA PRO A 155 15.40 1.51 21.72
C PRO A 155 15.28 0.14 22.39
N THR A 156 14.10 -0.49 22.33
CA THR A 156 13.79 -1.73 23.04
C THR A 156 13.13 -2.76 22.13
N MET A 157 13.07 -4.00 22.62
CA MET A 157 12.43 -5.16 22.00
C MET A 157 11.61 -5.92 23.06
N ALA A 158 10.78 -6.87 22.64
CA ALA A 158 9.99 -7.73 23.51
C ALA A 158 8.97 -6.93 24.34
N LEU A 159 8.27 -5.99 23.68
CA LEU A 159 7.19 -5.18 24.24
C LEU A 159 7.61 -4.41 25.50
N LYS A 160 8.89 -4.00 25.58
CA LYS A 160 9.46 -3.31 26.74
C LYS A 160 9.18 -1.81 26.68
N PRO A 161 9.13 -1.12 27.83
CA PRO A 161 8.96 0.33 27.85
C PRO A 161 10.14 1.04 27.17
N THR A 162 9.87 1.93 26.23
CA THR A 162 10.90 2.70 25.49
C THR A 162 11.43 3.89 26.29
N GLY A 163 10.78 4.24 27.40
CA GLY A 163 11.00 5.46 28.17
C GLY A 163 10.15 6.65 27.70
N GLY A 164 9.47 6.53 26.56
CA GLY A 164 8.58 7.56 26.02
C GLY A 164 7.24 7.67 26.75
N GLN A 165 6.57 8.82 26.60
CA GLN A 165 5.22 9.05 27.11
C GLN A 165 4.26 9.46 25.99
N CYS A 166 3.05 8.92 26.04
CA CYS A 166 2.01 9.22 25.07
C CYS A 166 1.56 10.68 25.11
N THR A 167 1.65 11.34 23.95
CA THR A 167 1.26 12.73 23.73
C THR A 167 -0.17 12.90 23.24
N GLN A 168 -0.91 11.81 22.98
CA GLN A 168 -2.27 11.85 22.46
C GLN A 168 -3.16 12.69 23.38
N VAL A 169 -3.81 13.70 22.78
CA VAL A 169 -4.81 14.53 23.45
C VAL A 169 -6.13 13.74 23.51
N LYS A 170 -6.73 13.69 24.70
CA LYS A 170 -8.04 13.14 25.00
C LYS A 170 -8.91 14.25 25.61
N ALA A 171 -10.22 14.00 25.76
CA ALA A 171 -11.18 14.97 26.30
C ALA A 171 -10.79 15.56 27.67
N ARG A 172 -10.06 14.80 28.51
CA ARG A 172 -9.60 15.23 29.85
C ARG A 172 -8.09 15.52 29.90
N GLY A 173 -7.47 15.92 28.79
CA GLY A 173 -6.05 16.25 28.71
C GLY A 173 -5.20 15.19 27.99
N ARG A 174 -3.87 15.20 28.21
CA ARG A 174 -2.95 14.26 27.55
C ARG A 174 -2.99 12.88 28.20
N CYS A 175 -2.89 11.82 27.39
CA CYS A 175 -2.95 10.43 27.83
C CYS A 175 -1.84 10.07 28.84
N ARG A 176 -0.58 10.43 28.55
CA ARG A 176 0.60 10.15 29.40
C ARG A 176 0.77 8.67 29.78
N GLY A 177 0.27 7.74 28.96
CA GLY A 177 0.61 6.32 29.07
C GLY A 177 2.07 6.07 28.68
N LYS A 178 2.64 4.95 29.14
CA LYS A 178 4.01 4.57 28.78
C LYS A 178 4.01 4.04 27.36
N LEU A 179 5.03 4.41 26.60
CA LEU A 179 5.25 3.85 25.27
C LEU A 179 6.09 2.58 25.42
N HIS A 180 5.70 1.55 24.67
CA HIS A 180 6.39 0.27 24.57
C HIS A 180 6.72 0.01 23.10
N ASP A 181 7.82 -0.70 22.82
CA ASP A 181 8.06 -1.18 21.47
C ASP A 181 6.96 -2.18 21.04
N THR A 182 6.89 -2.48 19.74
CA THR A 182 5.89 -3.40 19.19
C THR A 182 6.47 -4.76 18.83
N ILE A 183 7.74 -4.99 19.14
CA ILE A 183 8.46 -6.17 18.72
C ILE A 183 8.13 -7.32 19.66
N LEU A 184 7.70 -8.45 19.09
CA LEU A 184 7.31 -9.63 19.85
C LEU A 184 8.54 -10.46 20.25
N ASP A 185 8.54 -10.95 21.49
CA ASP A 185 9.35 -12.11 21.89
C ASP A 185 8.64 -13.42 21.51
N TRP A 186 9.31 -14.56 21.71
CA TRP A 186 8.83 -15.87 21.28
C TRP A 186 7.48 -16.29 21.89
N GLU A 187 7.22 -15.91 23.14
CA GLU A 187 5.99 -16.27 23.87
C GLU A 187 4.89 -15.20 23.80
N ASP A 188 5.19 -14.06 23.17
CA ASP A 188 4.21 -12.98 23.05
C ASP A 188 3.09 -13.33 22.07
N SER A 189 1.89 -12.87 22.40
CA SER A 189 0.74 -12.98 21.51
C SER A 189 0.84 -11.97 20.38
N LEU A 190 0.43 -12.37 19.17
CA LEU A 190 0.34 -11.46 18.04
C LEU A 190 -0.65 -10.31 18.32
N PRO A 191 -0.43 -9.11 17.76
CA PRO A 191 -1.35 -7.98 17.88
C PRO A 191 -2.73 -8.34 17.35
N GLU A 192 -3.74 -8.30 18.21
CA GLU A 192 -5.10 -8.77 17.92
C GLU A 192 -5.72 -8.07 16.70
N LYS A 193 -5.52 -6.75 16.57
CA LYS A 193 -6.06 -5.96 15.45
C LYS A 193 -5.49 -6.43 14.12
N ASP A 194 -4.16 -6.48 14.00
CA ASP A 194 -3.46 -6.91 12.79
C ASP A 194 -3.76 -8.38 12.47
N LEU A 195 -3.78 -9.26 13.48
CA LEU A 195 -4.12 -10.67 13.25
C LEU A 195 -5.57 -10.84 12.76
N THR A 196 -6.51 -10.08 13.31
CA THR A 196 -7.92 -10.11 12.90
C THR A 196 -8.09 -9.67 11.45
N LEU A 197 -7.48 -8.53 11.07
CA LEU A 197 -7.52 -8.04 9.70
C LEU A 197 -6.80 -9.00 8.74
N ALA A 198 -5.65 -9.54 9.15
CA ALA A 198 -4.92 -10.52 8.36
C ALA A 198 -5.73 -11.81 8.12
N ASP A 199 -6.43 -12.33 9.13
CA ASP A 199 -7.34 -13.48 9.00
C ASP A 199 -8.53 -13.14 8.07
N GLU A 200 -9.19 -11.99 8.27
CA GLU A 200 -10.31 -11.54 7.43
C GLU A 200 -9.90 -11.45 5.96
N HIS A 201 -8.81 -10.75 5.66
CA HIS A 201 -8.32 -10.57 4.30
C HIS A 201 -7.87 -11.90 3.69
N SER A 202 -7.19 -12.77 4.45
CA SER A 202 -6.78 -14.10 3.97
C SER A 202 -7.99 -14.97 3.63
N ARG A 203 -9.08 -14.89 4.40
CA ARG A 203 -10.34 -15.61 4.12
C ARG A 203 -11.13 -15.01 2.97
N ARG A 204 -11.01 -13.71 2.71
CA ARG A 204 -11.70 -13.03 1.60
C ARG A 204 -10.95 -13.20 0.27
N ALA A 205 -9.65 -13.45 0.32
CA ALA A 205 -8.81 -13.55 -0.85
C ALA A 205 -9.25 -14.69 -1.80
N ASP A 206 -9.14 -14.42 -3.09
CA ASP A 206 -9.15 -15.44 -4.14
C ASP A 206 -7.74 -15.83 -4.57
N VAL A 207 -6.73 -15.02 -4.22
CA VAL A 207 -5.31 -15.35 -4.40
C VAL A 207 -4.51 -14.91 -3.16
N ALA A 208 -3.75 -15.84 -2.59
CA ALA A 208 -2.70 -15.59 -1.62
C ALA A 208 -1.33 -15.72 -2.30
N LEU A 209 -0.57 -14.62 -2.33
CA LEU A 209 0.79 -14.57 -2.89
C LEU A 209 1.82 -14.47 -1.76
N VAL A 210 2.57 -15.54 -1.54
CA VAL A 210 3.65 -15.58 -0.53
C VAL A 210 4.97 -15.20 -1.19
N MET A 211 5.71 -14.28 -0.58
CA MET A 211 7.03 -13.84 -1.05
C MET A 211 8.06 -13.86 0.08
N GLY A 212 9.15 -14.59 -0.13
CA GLY A 212 10.31 -14.55 0.78
C GLY A 212 10.03 -15.06 2.20
N SER A 213 9.10 -16.02 2.36
CA SER A 213 8.78 -16.62 3.65
C SER A 213 8.81 -18.14 3.59
N SER A 214 9.45 -18.78 4.57
CA SER A 214 9.43 -20.23 4.75
C SER A 214 8.13 -20.75 5.40
N LEU A 215 7.24 -19.85 5.84
CA LEU A 215 5.93 -20.15 6.44
C LEU A 215 6.00 -21.05 7.69
N GLN A 216 7.11 -21.02 8.44
CA GLN A 216 7.31 -21.89 9.59
C GLN A 216 6.66 -21.39 10.88
N ILE A 217 6.56 -20.07 11.06
CA ILE A 217 5.99 -19.44 12.25
C ILE A 217 4.46 -19.46 12.19
N VAL A 218 3.81 -19.87 13.27
CA VAL A 218 2.35 -19.96 13.39
C VAL A 218 1.89 -18.91 14.41
N PRO A 219 0.76 -18.21 14.17
CA PRO A 219 -0.24 -18.43 13.12
C PRO A 219 0.09 -17.81 11.74
N SER A 220 1.06 -16.90 11.65
CA SER A 220 1.34 -16.11 10.44
C SER A 220 1.52 -16.95 9.17
N GLY A 221 2.31 -18.02 9.24
CA GLY A 221 2.60 -18.93 8.13
C GLY A 221 1.40 -19.77 7.68
N ASN A 222 0.39 -19.95 8.54
CA ASN A 222 -0.83 -20.68 8.19
C ASN A 222 -1.89 -19.80 7.52
N LEU A 223 -1.78 -18.46 7.60
CA LEU A 223 -2.78 -17.53 7.04
C LEU A 223 -3.02 -17.73 5.52
N PRO A 224 -2.00 -17.93 4.67
CA PRO A 224 -2.21 -18.20 3.24
C PRO A 224 -3.09 -19.45 2.96
N LEU A 225 -3.13 -20.41 3.89
CA LEU A 225 -3.98 -21.59 3.75
C LEU A 225 -5.47 -21.27 3.93
N LEU A 226 -5.82 -20.17 4.60
CA LEU A 226 -7.22 -19.76 4.74
C LEU A 226 -7.84 -19.44 3.38
N THR A 227 -7.07 -18.80 2.50
CA THR A 227 -7.43 -18.58 1.09
C THR A 227 -7.68 -19.90 0.37
N LYS A 228 -6.78 -20.88 0.55
CA LYS A 228 -6.96 -22.22 -0.05
C LYS A 228 -8.20 -22.94 0.41
N ARG A 229 -8.53 -22.87 1.70
CA ARG A 229 -9.72 -23.53 2.26
C ARG A 229 -11.03 -22.98 1.68
N ARG A 230 -11.02 -21.78 1.10
CA ARG A 230 -12.17 -21.16 0.44
C ARG A 230 -12.16 -21.30 -1.09
N GLY A 231 -11.25 -22.11 -1.63
CA GLY A 231 -11.16 -22.35 -3.07
C GLY A 231 -10.31 -21.35 -3.84
N GLY A 232 -9.66 -20.40 -3.16
CA GLY A 232 -8.70 -19.49 -3.80
C GLY A 232 -7.41 -20.19 -4.24
N LYS A 233 -6.52 -19.45 -4.91
CA LYS A 233 -5.18 -19.88 -5.31
C LYS A 233 -4.14 -19.50 -4.26
N LEU A 234 -3.09 -20.31 -4.13
CA LEU A 234 -1.90 -20.05 -3.33
C LEU A 234 -0.69 -20.12 -4.24
N VAL A 235 0.02 -19.00 -4.35
CA VAL A 235 1.28 -18.90 -5.07
C VAL A 235 2.40 -18.65 -4.07
N ILE A 236 3.52 -19.35 -4.23
CA ILE A 236 4.69 -19.21 -3.34
C ILE A 236 5.91 -18.86 -4.20
N ILE A 237 6.52 -17.72 -3.91
CA ILE A 237 7.79 -17.27 -4.46
C ILE A 237 8.84 -17.34 -3.34
N ASN A 238 9.72 -18.35 -3.40
CA ASN A 238 10.75 -18.54 -2.40
C ASN A 238 11.91 -19.39 -2.96
N LEU A 239 13.15 -19.06 -2.61
CA LEU A 239 14.33 -19.84 -3.01
C LEU A 239 14.38 -21.20 -2.29
N GLN A 240 14.09 -21.21 -0.99
CA GLN A 240 14.06 -22.43 -0.18
C GLN A 240 12.67 -23.08 -0.18
N ALA A 241 12.61 -24.37 0.18
CA ALA A 241 11.34 -25.04 0.45
C ALA A 241 10.57 -24.35 1.59
N SER A 242 9.25 -24.18 1.42
CA SER A 242 8.36 -23.66 2.48
C SER A 242 7.57 -24.78 3.15
N LYS A 243 7.02 -24.50 4.34
CA LYS A 243 6.17 -25.45 5.08
C LYS A 243 4.95 -25.91 4.27
N HIS A 244 4.46 -25.08 3.35
CA HIS A 244 3.18 -25.27 2.67
C HIS A 244 3.30 -25.49 1.17
N ASP A 245 4.49 -25.84 0.67
CA ASP A 245 4.73 -26.08 -0.76
C ASP A 245 3.70 -27.01 -1.39
N LYS A 246 3.28 -28.07 -0.69
CA LYS A 246 2.31 -29.07 -1.19
C LYS A 246 0.91 -28.50 -1.47
N HIS A 247 0.58 -27.32 -0.93
CA HIS A 247 -0.73 -26.68 -1.09
C HIS A 247 -0.74 -25.58 -2.17
N ALA A 248 0.42 -25.21 -2.70
CA ALA A 248 0.54 -24.15 -3.70
C ALA A 248 0.11 -24.64 -5.09
N ASP A 249 -0.67 -23.82 -5.81
CA ASP A 249 -0.97 -24.04 -7.24
C ASP A 249 0.24 -23.71 -8.12
N LEU A 250 1.03 -22.73 -7.70
CA LEU A 250 2.22 -22.27 -8.39
C LEU A 250 3.35 -22.03 -7.39
N ARG A 251 4.52 -22.63 -7.68
CA ARG A 251 5.75 -22.42 -6.91
C ARG A 251 6.82 -21.88 -7.83
N ILE A 252 7.38 -20.74 -7.48
CA ILE A 252 8.44 -20.08 -8.22
C ILE A 252 9.68 -20.06 -7.34
N HIS A 253 10.76 -20.69 -7.80
CA HIS A 253 12.05 -20.64 -7.13
C HIS A 253 12.94 -19.64 -7.86
N GLY A 254 12.95 -18.40 -7.40
CA GLY A 254 13.73 -17.32 -7.98
C GLY A 254 13.82 -16.15 -7.02
N TYR A 255 14.67 -15.18 -7.34
CA TYR A 255 14.77 -13.96 -6.57
C TYR A 255 13.46 -13.17 -6.71
N VAL A 256 12.88 -12.75 -5.58
CA VAL A 256 11.60 -12.03 -5.57
C VAL A 256 11.65 -10.73 -6.37
N ASP A 257 12.77 -9.99 -6.34
CA ASP A 257 12.95 -8.77 -7.13
C ASP A 257 12.96 -9.03 -8.64
N GLU A 258 13.57 -10.14 -9.08
CA GLU A 258 13.58 -10.54 -10.49
C GLU A 258 12.16 -10.90 -10.93
N VAL A 259 11.48 -11.77 -10.15
CA VAL A 259 10.10 -12.18 -10.42
C VAL A 259 9.17 -10.99 -10.49
N MET A 260 9.23 -10.08 -9.51
CA MET A 260 8.37 -8.90 -9.48
C MET A 260 8.71 -7.91 -10.59
N SER A 261 9.98 -7.74 -10.96
CA SER A 261 10.34 -6.89 -12.11
C SER A 261 9.76 -7.44 -13.41
N MET A 262 9.80 -8.76 -13.62
CA MET A 262 9.19 -9.40 -14.80
C MET A 262 7.66 -9.30 -14.78
N VAL A 263 7.01 -9.49 -13.62
CA VAL A 263 5.55 -9.31 -13.47
C VAL A 263 5.15 -7.88 -13.79
N MET A 264 5.80 -6.89 -13.19
CA MET A 264 5.51 -5.47 -13.41
C MET A 264 5.68 -5.07 -14.87
N ASN A 265 6.75 -5.54 -15.52
CA ASN A 265 6.97 -5.33 -16.96
C ASN A 265 5.83 -5.92 -17.81
N ARG A 266 5.44 -7.18 -17.57
CA ARG A 266 4.34 -7.83 -18.30
C ARG A 266 2.98 -7.18 -18.04
N LEU A 267 2.78 -6.58 -16.87
CA LEU A 267 1.58 -5.79 -16.55
C LEU A 267 1.62 -4.38 -17.17
N GLY A 268 2.76 -3.95 -17.74
CA GLY A 268 2.94 -2.59 -18.23
C GLY A 268 2.99 -1.54 -17.10
N ILE A 269 3.41 -1.93 -15.89
CA ILE A 269 3.46 -1.07 -14.70
C ILE A 269 4.91 -0.75 -14.37
N ASN A 270 5.22 0.53 -14.20
CA ASN A 270 6.53 0.97 -13.76
C ASN A 270 6.68 0.83 -12.24
N ILE A 271 7.81 0.28 -11.78
CA ILE A 271 8.14 0.30 -10.35
C ILE A 271 8.56 1.73 -9.97
N PRO A 272 7.89 2.38 -9.01
CA PRO A 272 8.21 3.75 -8.60
C PRO A 272 9.59 3.82 -7.95
N LYS A 273 10.28 4.95 -8.14
CA LYS A 273 11.53 5.23 -7.44
C LYS A 273 11.25 5.59 -5.98
N TYR A 274 12.03 5.04 -5.08
CA TYR A 274 12.03 5.46 -3.68
C TYR A 274 12.63 6.86 -3.54
N THR A 275 11.89 7.78 -2.90
CA THR A 275 12.30 9.18 -2.70
C THR A 275 12.68 9.51 -1.25
N GLY A 276 12.61 8.54 -0.35
CA GLY A 276 12.89 8.69 1.08
C GLY A 276 11.73 8.18 1.95
N PRO A 277 11.92 8.11 3.28
CA PRO A 277 10.91 7.56 4.19
C PRO A 277 9.62 8.37 4.11
N ASN A 278 8.50 7.71 3.83
CA ASN A 278 7.19 8.34 3.75
C ASN A 278 6.16 7.47 4.46
N THR A 279 5.53 7.98 5.52
CA THR A 279 4.47 7.25 6.23
C THR A 279 3.10 7.62 5.67
N VAL A 280 2.44 6.68 5.01
CA VAL A 280 1.07 6.83 4.52
C VAL A 280 0.11 6.10 5.47
N LEU A 281 -0.80 6.83 6.11
CA LEU A 281 -1.73 6.23 7.08
C LEU A 281 -2.91 5.51 6.43
N GLU A 282 -3.44 6.07 5.34
CA GLU A 282 -4.62 5.58 4.64
C GLU A 282 -4.35 5.47 3.14
N SER A 283 -4.89 4.42 2.52
CA SER A 283 -4.73 4.15 1.09
C SER A 283 -5.25 5.31 0.22
N PRO A 284 -4.46 5.76 -0.77
CA PRO A 284 -4.93 6.72 -1.76
C PRO A 284 -5.79 6.09 -2.87
N ALA A 285 -5.87 4.76 -2.94
CA ALA A 285 -6.55 4.05 -4.01
C ALA A 285 -8.08 4.23 -3.90
N ARG A 286 -8.63 5.12 -4.74
CA ARG A 286 -10.08 5.37 -4.84
C ARG A 286 -10.77 4.62 -5.99
N HIS A 287 -10.00 4.14 -6.97
CA HIS A 287 -10.53 3.55 -8.19
C HIS A 287 -9.95 2.16 -8.43
N ARG A 288 -10.82 1.28 -8.93
CA ARG A 288 -10.47 -0.10 -9.23
C ARG A 288 -10.02 -0.18 -10.68
N VAL A 289 -8.73 -0.45 -10.89
CA VAL A 289 -8.23 -0.80 -12.22
C VAL A 289 -8.70 -2.22 -12.55
N THR A 290 -9.25 -2.42 -13.74
CA THR A 290 -9.56 -3.75 -14.24
C THR A 290 -8.42 -4.19 -15.15
N LEU A 291 -7.66 -5.19 -14.71
CA LEU A 291 -6.69 -5.87 -15.55
C LEU A 291 -7.46 -6.76 -16.54
N ARG A 292 -7.12 -6.71 -17.83
CA ARG A 292 -7.64 -7.67 -18.82
C ARG A 292 -6.49 -8.50 -19.37
N PRO A 293 -6.55 -9.84 -19.26
CA PRO A 293 -5.62 -10.70 -19.98
C PRO A 293 -5.74 -10.41 -21.49
N LEU A 294 -4.64 -10.12 -22.18
CA LEU A 294 -4.67 -10.14 -23.65
C LEU A 294 -4.91 -11.58 -24.10
N LYS A 295 -5.86 -11.77 -25.04
CA LYS A 295 -6.14 -13.08 -25.63
C LYS A 295 -4.83 -13.63 -26.23
N ARG A 296 -4.49 -14.88 -25.92
CA ARG A 296 -3.42 -15.60 -26.60
C ARG A 296 -3.71 -15.58 -28.10
N GLU A 297 -2.87 -14.90 -28.89
CA GLU A 297 -2.88 -15.11 -30.34
C GLU A 297 -2.35 -16.52 -30.58
N HIS A 298 -3.27 -17.46 -30.80
CA HIS A 298 -2.93 -18.72 -31.43
C HIS A 298 -2.62 -18.42 -32.90
N THR A 299 -1.35 -18.22 -33.21
CA THR A 299 -0.87 -18.42 -34.58
C THR A 299 -1.04 -19.89 -34.92
N VAL A 300 -2.20 -20.23 -35.49
CA VAL A 300 -2.40 -21.52 -36.15
C VAL A 300 -1.55 -21.48 -37.41
N ASN A 301 -0.30 -21.93 -37.30
CA ASN A 301 0.50 -22.25 -38.47
C ASN A 301 -0.13 -23.49 -39.12
N ASN A 302 -1.03 -23.26 -40.08
CA ASN A 302 -1.42 -24.28 -41.04
C ASN A 302 -0.18 -24.59 -41.89
N LEU A 303 0.57 -25.61 -41.48
CA LEU A 303 1.59 -26.25 -42.31
C LEU A 303 0.88 -26.99 -43.44
N HIS A 304 0.81 -26.34 -44.60
CA HIS A 304 0.64 -27.02 -45.88
C HIS A 304 2.03 -27.31 -46.47
N ASN A 305 2.22 -28.54 -46.91
CA ASN A 305 3.47 -29.10 -47.46
C ASN A 305 4.05 -28.26 -48.62
N GLY A 306 5.37 -28.02 -48.56
CA GLY A 306 6.19 -27.51 -49.66
C GLY A 306 7.63 -27.23 -49.21
N GLU A 307 8.60 -27.85 -49.88
CA GLU A 307 10.05 -27.95 -49.60
C GLU A 307 10.87 -26.63 -49.58
N PRO A 308 12.17 -26.66 -49.20
CA PRO A 308 12.78 -25.64 -48.33
C PRO A 308 13.46 -24.49 -49.10
N GLN A 309 13.39 -23.29 -48.52
CA GLN A 309 14.35 -22.23 -48.82
C GLN A 309 14.83 -21.51 -47.55
N ASP A 310 16.16 -21.52 -47.45
CA ASP A 310 17.07 -20.76 -46.62
C ASP A 310 16.61 -19.31 -46.37
N LYS A 311 16.48 -18.89 -45.10
CA LYS A 311 16.45 -17.48 -44.65
C LYS A 311 16.47 -17.37 -43.11
N GLN A 312 17.56 -16.76 -42.65
CA GLN A 312 17.82 -16.06 -41.38
C GLN A 312 16.70 -16.07 -40.31
N ASP A 313 17.03 -16.70 -39.19
CA ASP A 313 16.31 -16.66 -37.92
C ASP A 313 16.28 -15.23 -37.36
N THR A 314 15.15 -14.54 -37.52
CA THR A 314 14.74 -13.43 -36.64
C THR A 314 13.53 -13.88 -35.84
N ARG A 315 13.77 -14.54 -34.70
CA ARG A 315 12.72 -14.79 -33.71
C ARG A 315 12.28 -13.47 -33.10
N SER A 316 11.10 -12.99 -33.49
CA SER A 316 10.36 -11.98 -32.75
C SER A 316 9.74 -12.62 -31.51
N GLU A 317 10.20 -12.21 -30.33
CA GLU A 317 9.53 -12.51 -29.07
C GLU A 317 8.19 -11.75 -29.02
N SER A 318 7.07 -12.47 -29.13
CA SER A 318 5.76 -11.89 -28.83
C SER A 318 5.61 -11.77 -27.31
N ALA A 319 5.97 -10.61 -26.76
CA ALA A 319 5.76 -10.30 -25.35
C ALA A 319 4.26 -10.17 -25.05
N ASN A 320 3.68 -11.17 -24.40
CA ASN A 320 2.33 -11.08 -23.83
C ASN A 320 2.32 -9.98 -22.76
N THR A 321 1.64 -8.87 -23.04
CA THR A 321 1.42 -7.74 -22.13
C THR A 321 -0.03 -7.78 -21.61
N CYS A 322 -0.31 -7.40 -20.36
CA CYS A 322 -1.67 -7.21 -19.83
C CYS A 322 -2.03 -5.72 -20.06
N ALA A 323 -3.21 -5.42 -20.64
CA ALA A 323 -3.60 -4.03 -20.89
C ALA A 323 -4.36 -3.46 -19.69
N ILE A 324 -3.86 -2.35 -19.14
CA ILE A 324 -4.53 -1.60 -18.08
C ILE A 324 -5.61 -0.71 -18.72
N LYS A 325 -6.89 -0.95 -18.38
CA LYS A 325 -7.97 0.01 -18.64
C LYS A 325 -8.44 0.60 -17.31
N ALA A 326 -8.26 1.90 -17.15
CA ALA A 326 -8.97 2.66 -16.12
C ALA A 326 -10.42 2.86 -16.59
N GLU A 327 -11.40 2.44 -15.81
CA GLU A 327 -12.81 2.81 -16.04
C GLU A 327 -13.16 3.94 -15.06
N GLU A 328 -13.65 5.06 -15.59
CA GLU A 328 -14.31 6.10 -14.78
C GLU A 328 -15.65 5.54 -14.27
N ALA A 329 -15.89 5.64 -12.96
CA ALA A 329 -17.13 5.18 -12.37
C ALA A 329 -18.30 6.05 -12.87
N THR A 330 -19.30 5.41 -13.47
CA THR A 330 -20.57 6.06 -13.79
C THR A 330 -21.29 6.44 -12.49
N GLU A 331 -21.66 7.71 -12.38
CA GLU A 331 -22.39 8.27 -11.25
C GLU A 331 -23.65 7.45 -10.96
N ALA A 332 -23.79 7.06 -9.69
CA ALA A 332 -25.03 6.54 -9.16
C ALA A 332 -26.10 7.63 -9.32
N LYS A 333 -27.16 7.32 -10.08
CA LYS A 333 -28.38 8.13 -10.10
C LYS A 333 -28.91 8.25 -8.67
N THR A 334 -28.74 9.41 -8.06
CA THR A 334 -29.50 9.82 -6.88
C THR A 334 -30.84 10.36 -7.35
N ASP A 335 -31.89 9.74 -6.84
CA ASP A 335 -33.27 10.19 -6.98
C ASP A 335 -33.41 11.67 -6.59
N SER A 336 -34.20 12.37 -7.41
CA SER A 336 -34.59 13.75 -7.25
C SER A 336 -35.44 13.96 -6.00
N SER A 337 -34.94 14.72 -5.03
CA SER A 337 -35.77 15.54 -4.13
C SER A 337 -35.07 16.88 -3.96
N GLY A 338 -35.64 17.91 -4.60
CA GLY A 338 -35.04 19.23 -4.73
C GLY A 338 -34.94 20.02 -3.42
N VAL A 339 -33.85 20.77 -3.32
CA VAL A 339 -33.74 21.99 -2.52
C VAL A 339 -32.95 22.97 -3.40
N GLU A 340 -33.58 24.06 -3.84
CA GLU A 340 -32.90 25.15 -4.56
C GLU A 340 -32.25 26.08 -3.53
N ASP A 341 -30.93 26.03 -3.40
CA ASP A 341 -30.17 27.02 -2.60
C ASP A 341 -29.99 28.31 -3.42
N ARG A 342 -30.64 29.39 -2.97
CA ARG A 342 -30.52 30.74 -3.56
C ARG A 342 -29.25 31.43 -3.07
N VAL A 343 -28.25 31.59 -3.95
CA VAL A 343 -27.09 32.46 -3.73
C VAL A 343 -27.45 33.89 -4.18
N LYS A 344 -27.24 34.89 -3.32
CA LYS A 344 -27.33 36.32 -3.69
C LYS A 344 -25.92 36.90 -3.82
N ILE A 345 -25.65 37.50 -4.97
CA ILE A 345 -24.42 38.24 -5.28
C ILE A 345 -24.81 39.71 -5.43
N SER A 346 -24.16 40.59 -4.69
CA SER A 346 -24.27 42.04 -4.86
C SER A 346 -22.89 42.61 -5.19
N VAL A 347 -22.87 43.51 -6.18
CA VAL A 347 -21.67 44.23 -6.64
C VAL A 347 -21.90 45.70 -6.32
N ASP A 348 -21.00 46.32 -5.58
CA ASP A 348 -21.09 47.75 -5.26
C ASP A 348 -20.30 48.60 -6.27
N ARG A 349 -20.55 49.92 -6.28
CA ARG A 349 -20.04 50.87 -7.31
C ARG A 349 -18.51 50.97 -7.44
N ASP A 350 -17.76 50.37 -6.52
CA ASP A 350 -16.29 50.27 -6.56
C ASP A 350 -15.77 48.92 -7.10
N ASN A 351 -16.65 48.12 -7.71
CA ASN A 351 -16.34 46.82 -8.33
C ASN A 351 -15.87 45.72 -7.35
N GLU A 352 -16.29 45.81 -6.08
CA GLU A 352 -16.12 44.74 -5.08
C GLU A 352 -17.38 43.85 -5.03
N ALA A 353 -17.20 42.53 -5.17
CA ALA A 353 -18.29 41.55 -5.08
C ALA A 353 -18.38 40.94 -3.67
N THR A 354 -19.59 40.95 -3.08
CA THR A 354 -19.88 40.27 -1.81
C THR A 354 -20.84 39.10 -2.03
N VAL A 355 -20.45 37.91 -1.54
CA VAL A 355 -21.25 36.67 -1.57
C VAL A 355 -21.69 36.35 -0.14
N SER A 356 -23.00 36.19 0.07
CA SER A 356 -23.54 35.73 1.35
C SER A 356 -24.28 34.39 1.17
N VAL A 357 -23.96 33.43 2.05
CA VAL A 357 -24.59 32.10 2.08
C VAL A 357 -25.26 31.94 3.44
N GLY A 358 -26.57 31.69 3.46
CA GLY A 358 -27.32 31.45 4.69
C GLY A 358 -26.98 30.09 5.30
N SER A 359 -26.72 30.03 6.61
CA SER A 359 -26.23 28.83 7.28
C SER A 359 -27.33 27.84 7.64
N SER A 360 -27.22 26.60 7.16
CA SER A 360 -27.52 25.39 7.94
C SER A 360 -26.92 24.16 7.25
N ALA A 361 -26.22 23.33 8.03
CA ALA A 361 -25.59 22.04 7.68
C ALA A 361 -24.09 22.04 7.29
N SER A 362 -23.28 21.71 8.30
CA SER A 362 -22.10 20.81 8.29
C SER A 362 -21.26 20.66 7.01
N ASN A 363 -20.09 21.32 7.04
CA ASN A 363 -18.78 20.95 6.48
C ASN A 363 -18.70 19.82 5.43
N SER A 364 -18.88 20.16 4.16
CA SER A 364 -18.04 19.65 3.06
C SER A 364 -18.14 20.59 1.85
N LEU A 365 -17.31 21.63 1.80
CA LEU A 365 -17.06 22.36 0.56
C LEU A 365 -15.61 22.08 0.16
N CYS A 366 -15.49 21.28 -0.90
CA CYS A 366 -14.25 20.88 -1.54
C CYS A 366 -13.64 22.06 -2.30
N ASP A 367 -12.33 22.25 -2.18
CA ASP A 367 -11.51 23.29 -2.86
C ASP A 367 -11.67 23.32 -4.39
N GLN A 368 -12.29 22.30 -5.01
CA GLN A 368 -12.50 22.22 -6.46
C GLN A 368 -13.68 23.06 -6.98
N SER A 369 -14.59 23.53 -6.13
CA SER A 369 -15.74 24.36 -6.54
C SER A 369 -15.40 25.84 -6.64
N LEU A 370 -14.36 26.32 -5.95
CA LEU A 370 -13.90 27.71 -5.99
C LEU A 370 -13.02 27.99 -7.23
N GLN A 371 -12.17 27.05 -7.63
CA GLN A 371 -11.33 27.17 -8.84
C GLN A 371 -12.15 27.30 -10.13
N LYS A 372 -13.30 26.60 -10.24
CA LYS A 372 -14.19 26.68 -11.40
C LYS A 372 -14.97 28.01 -11.51
N ILE A 373 -15.04 28.79 -10.42
CA ILE A 373 -15.67 30.12 -10.40
C ILE A 373 -14.64 31.19 -10.78
N GLU A 374 -13.38 31.05 -10.36
CA GLU A 374 -12.28 31.95 -10.76
C GLU A 374 -11.96 31.88 -12.27
N GLU A 375 -12.02 30.69 -12.89
CA GLU A 375 -11.79 30.53 -14.34
C GLU A 375 -12.91 31.08 -15.23
N ARG A 376 -14.12 31.29 -14.67
CA ARG A 376 -15.27 31.82 -15.43
C ARG A 376 -15.34 33.35 -15.44
N ILE A 377 -14.57 34.04 -14.61
CA ILE A 377 -14.54 35.51 -14.51
C ILE A 377 -13.48 36.12 -15.43
N THR A 378 -12.51 35.33 -15.89
CA THR A 378 -11.36 35.81 -16.68
C THR A 378 -11.55 35.81 -18.20
N ASN A 379 -12.61 35.18 -18.74
CA ASN A 379 -12.79 35.04 -20.19
C ASN A 379 -14.16 35.56 -20.68
N HIS A 380 -14.09 36.67 -21.42
CA HIS A 380 -15.05 37.21 -22.41
C HIS A 380 -16.12 38.24 -22.00
N GLU A 381 -15.85 39.47 -22.48
CA GLU A 381 -16.65 40.29 -23.42
C GLU A 381 -18.02 40.84 -22.99
N THR A 382 -18.04 42.17 -22.85
CA THR A 382 -19.24 43.04 -22.90
C THR A 382 -20.07 42.80 -24.16
N PRO A 383 -21.42 42.85 -24.09
CA PRO A 383 -22.09 44.09 -24.51
C PRO A 383 -23.45 44.43 -23.82
N SER A 384 -23.61 45.73 -23.55
CA SER A 384 -24.77 46.60 -23.82
C SER A 384 -26.14 46.46 -23.09
N THR A 385 -26.54 47.61 -22.52
CA THR A 385 -27.87 48.25 -22.46
C THR A 385 -28.88 47.93 -21.33
N ASN A 386 -29.14 48.99 -20.55
CA ASN A 386 -30.42 49.51 -20.02
C ASN A 386 -31.29 48.64 -19.11
N LEU A 387 -31.49 49.09 -17.86
CA LEU A 387 -32.76 49.64 -17.32
C LEU A 387 -32.60 49.99 -15.80
N PRO A 388 -33.45 50.89 -15.24
CA PRO A 388 -33.07 51.81 -14.16
C PRO A 388 -33.49 51.41 -12.73
N GLU A 389 -32.89 52.14 -11.79
CA GLU A 389 -33.08 52.17 -10.33
C GLU A 389 -34.55 52.31 -9.86
N GLN A 390 -34.86 51.72 -8.69
CA GLN A 390 -35.79 52.32 -7.73
C GLN A 390 -35.46 51.91 -6.28
N GLU A 391 -35.14 52.91 -5.46
CA GLU A 391 -35.00 52.88 -3.99
C GLU A 391 -36.34 52.64 -3.29
N VAL A 392 -36.35 51.94 -2.14
CA VAL A 392 -37.17 52.34 -0.97
C VAL A 392 -36.46 52.00 0.36
N MET A 393 -36.46 53.04 1.20
CA MET A 393 -36.01 53.26 2.59
C MET A 393 -36.28 52.21 3.70
N LEU A 394 -35.24 52.08 4.54
CA LEU A 394 -35.08 51.86 6.00
C LEU A 394 -36.33 51.81 6.93
N ASN A 395 -36.35 50.85 7.88
CA ASN A 395 -36.08 51.14 9.32
C ASN A 395 -36.07 49.93 10.29
N SER A 396 -35.03 49.95 11.14
CA SER A 396 -34.93 49.55 12.56
C SER A 396 -35.36 48.16 13.07
N SER A 397 -34.37 47.42 13.59
CA SER A 397 -34.19 47.09 15.02
C SER A 397 -33.94 45.60 15.34
N GLN A 398 -32.94 45.42 16.22
CA GLN A 398 -32.65 44.29 17.13
C GLN A 398 -31.59 43.26 16.72
N HIS A 399 -30.62 43.16 17.64
CA HIS A 399 -29.39 42.38 17.66
C HIS A 399 -29.61 40.86 17.59
N THR A 400 -28.77 40.18 16.80
CA THR A 400 -28.12 38.89 17.16
C THR A 400 -26.80 38.78 16.39
N ASP A 401 -25.67 38.81 17.09
CA ASP A 401 -24.35 38.62 16.49
C ASP A 401 -24.16 37.16 16.05
N SER A 402 -24.16 36.93 14.74
CA SER A 402 -23.62 35.73 14.10
C SER A 402 -22.24 36.08 13.55
N ALA A 403 -21.23 35.29 13.89
CA ALA A 403 -19.86 35.47 13.40
C ALA A 403 -19.83 35.33 11.86
N VAL A 404 -19.63 36.44 11.16
CA VAL A 404 -19.35 36.48 9.73
C VAL A 404 -17.85 36.25 9.53
N ALA A 405 -17.48 35.18 8.84
CA ALA A 405 -16.11 34.95 8.41
C ALA A 405 -15.82 35.79 7.15
N THR A 406 -15.19 36.94 7.30
CA THR A 406 -14.77 37.80 6.18
C THR A 406 -13.39 37.36 5.70
N LYS A 407 -13.25 36.88 4.47
CA LYS A 407 -11.95 36.62 3.85
C LYS A 407 -11.68 37.68 2.77
N ARG A 408 -10.73 38.58 3.02
CA ARG A 408 -10.22 39.57 2.05
C ARG A 408 -9.20 38.90 1.13
N LEU A 409 -9.35 39.04 -0.18
CA LEU A 409 -8.30 38.71 -1.14
C LEU A 409 -7.79 40.02 -1.75
N LYS A 410 -6.48 40.27 -1.62
CA LYS A 410 -5.78 41.32 -2.37
C LYS A 410 -5.45 40.74 -3.75
N LEU A 411 -5.80 41.45 -4.80
CA LEU A 411 -5.24 41.23 -6.13
C LEU A 411 -3.98 42.09 -6.22
N ASP A 412 -2.81 41.44 -6.33
CA ASP A 412 -1.57 42.14 -6.64
C ASP A 412 -1.56 42.51 -8.13
N SER A 413 -1.22 43.76 -8.41
CA SER A 413 -1.08 44.33 -9.74
C SER A 413 0.32 44.10 -10.29
N GLU A 414 0.44 43.34 -11.38
CA GLU A 414 1.08 43.72 -12.66
C GLU A 414 1.03 42.57 -13.68
#